data_AF-A0A939X645-F1
#
_entry.id   AF-A0A939X645-F1
#
_cell.length_a   1.000
_cell.length_b   1.000
_cell.length_c   1.000
_cell.angle_alpha   90.00
_cell.angle_beta   90.00
_cell.angle_gamma   90.00
#
_symmetry.space_group_name_H-M   'P 1'
#
loop_
_entity.id
_entity.type
_entity.pdbx_description
1 polymer ?
#
loop_
_entity_poly.entity_id
_entity_poly.type
_entity_poly.pdbx_seq_one_letter_code
_entity_poly.pdbx_strand_id
1 'polypeptide(L)'
;MAESAVSVAKNQIGYTAGSGKWTKYANDFDTKWTTFYNTPKQGADWCDIFVDWCFVTAFGEANARELLRQPTKSCGAGCYYSLHYFKDNGQYISKGDKLPLAGDQVFFGTNINYESGVTHTGLVESVNYSNRTVTVIEGNTGNSVQRKTYTFDHYRILGYGRPRFTISTGALDFVTNLYQQVLGRTPSAGERNYWAKLIQNGSMLAARVAYEFFTSAEFINRNTSNEAFVNMLYKGILTRNPDSSGFNYWVGRLRSGSSRNSIIKEFANSAEFRNDVCRYKYDINPGSV
;
A
#
# COMPACT_ATOMS: atom_id res chain seq x y z
N MET A 1 1.12 -5.09 -13.79
CA MET A 1 0.23 -5.22 -12.62
C MET A 1 -0.88 -4.17 -12.64
N ALA A 2 -0.60 -2.85 -12.61
CA ALA A 2 -1.64 -1.81 -12.80
C ALA A 2 -2.45 -1.96 -14.11
N GLU A 3 -1.75 -2.30 -15.20
CA GLU A 3 -2.36 -2.57 -16.51
C GLU A 3 -3.43 -3.67 -16.48
N SER A 4 -3.39 -4.58 -15.50
CA SER A 4 -4.33 -5.70 -15.43
C SER A 4 -5.74 -5.24 -15.07
N ALA A 5 -5.91 -4.43 -14.02
CA ALA A 5 -7.23 -3.87 -13.66
C ALA A 5 -7.73 -2.85 -14.70
N VAL A 6 -6.84 -2.01 -15.23
CA VAL A 6 -7.19 -1.07 -16.30
C VAL A 6 -7.64 -1.81 -17.55
N SER A 7 -6.99 -2.91 -17.93
CA SER A 7 -7.40 -3.73 -19.09
C SER A 7 -8.76 -4.39 -18.87
N VAL A 8 -9.04 -4.88 -17.65
CA VAL A 8 -10.38 -5.39 -17.30
C VAL A 8 -11.43 -4.29 -17.48
N ALA A 9 -11.20 -3.09 -16.94
CA ALA A 9 -12.10 -1.95 -17.08
C ALA A 9 -12.34 -1.55 -18.54
N LYS A 10 -11.28 -1.51 -19.36
CA LYS A 10 -11.37 -1.20 -20.80
C LYS A 10 -12.31 -2.14 -21.55
N ASN A 11 -12.27 -3.43 -21.20
CA ASN A 11 -13.12 -4.44 -21.80
C ASN A 11 -14.60 -4.34 -21.38
N GLN A 12 -14.92 -3.45 -20.43
CA GLN A 12 -16.29 -3.21 -19.97
C GLN A 12 -16.94 -1.99 -20.61
N ILE A 13 -16.21 -1.17 -21.37
CA ILE A 13 -16.74 0.07 -21.95
C ILE A 13 -17.95 -0.23 -22.84
N GLY A 14 -19.04 0.49 -22.61
CA GLY A 14 -20.33 0.28 -23.26
C GLY A 14 -21.27 -0.68 -22.52
N TYR A 15 -20.80 -1.39 -21.49
CA TYR A 15 -21.69 -2.15 -20.61
C TYR A 15 -22.73 -1.23 -19.95
N THR A 16 -23.99 -1.65 -19.96
CA THR A 16 -25.12 -0.92 -19.37
C THR A 16 -25.84 -1.82 -18.37
N ALA A 17 -26.22 -1.28 -17.21
CA ALA A 17 -26.95 -2.05 -16.22
C ALA A 17 -28.36 -2.39 -16.70
N GLY A 18 -28.88 -3.53 -16.26
CA GLY A 18 -30.28 -3.89 -16.43
C GLY A 18 -31.22 -3.00 -15.59
N SER A 19 -32.52 -3.28 -15.70
CA SER A 19 -33.56 -2.56 -14.94
C SER A 19 -33.24 -2.53 -13.44
N GLY A 20 -33.47 -1.38 -12.79
CA GLY A 20 -33.22 -1.21 -11.37
C GLY A 20 -31.74 -1.24 -10.95
N LYS A 21 -30.80 -0.88 -11.85
CA LYS A 21 -29.34 -0.91 -11.62
C LYS A 21 -28.78 -2.32 -11.41
N TRP A 22 -29.39 -3.33 -12.04
CA TRP A 22 -28.90 -4.70 -11.93
C TRP A 22 -27.64 -4.90 -12.77
N THR A 23 -26.56 -5.38 -12.17
CA THR A 23 -25.27 -5.53 -12.87
C THR A 23 -24.64 -6.88 -12.61
N LYS A 24 -23.92 -7.41 -13.62
CA LYS A 24 -23.09 -8.60 -13.42
C LYS A 24 -22.02 -8.38 -12.33
N TYR A 25 -21.59 -7.13 -12.13
CA TYR A 25 -20.60 -6.75 -11.12
C TYR A 25 -21.12 -6.99 -9.71
N ALA A 26 -22.31 -6.44 -9.40
CA ALA A 26 -22.96 -6.67 -8.11
C ALA A 26 -23.32 -8.14 -7.91
N ASN A 27 -23.85 -8.81 -8.93
CA ASN A 27 -24.16 -10.24 -8.87
C ASN A 27 -22.93 -11.10 -8.51
N ASP A 28 -21.75 -10.82 -9.10
CA ASP A 28 -20.53 -11.58 -8.79
C ASP A 28 -20.12 -11.40 -7.32
N PHE A 29 -20.23 -10.18 -6.77
CA PHE A 29 -19.99 -9.96 -5.34
C PHE A 29 -21.02 -10.66 -4.45
N ASP A 30 -22.28 -10.67 -4.85
CA ASP A 30 -23.38 -11.25 -4.07
C ASP A 30 -23.36 -12.78 -4.09
N THR A 31 -22.75 -13.40 -5.10
CA THR A 31 -22.80 -14.86 -5.32
C THR A 31 -21.44 -15.57 -5.26
N LYS A 32 -20.35 -14.93 -5.70
CA LYS A 32 -19.01 -15.53 -5.79
C LYS A 32 -18.07 -15.03 -4.68
N TRP A 33 -18.09 -13.73 -4.40
CA TRP A 33 -17.21 -13.08 -3.40
C TRP A 33 -18.03 -12.57 -2.22
N THR A 34 -18.80 -13.46 -1.61
CA THR A 34 -19.85 -13.14 -0.60
C THR A 34 -19.31 -12.55 0.69
N THR A 35 -18.00 -12.63 0.92
CA THR A 35 -17.31 -12.00 2.05
C THR A 35 -16.80 -10.60 1.70
N PHE A 36 -16.82 -10.17 0.43
CA PHE A 36 -16.28 -8.88 -0.02
C PHE A 36 -16.94 -7.71 0.67
N TYR A 37 -18.26 -7.58 0.49
CA TYR A 37 -19.05 -6.53 1.11
C TYR A 37 -19.82 -7.02 2.33
N ASN A 38 -20.18 -6.05 3.18
CA ASN A 38 -21.01 -6.24 4.37
C ASN A 38 -22.41 -6.82 4.07
N THR A 39 -23.00 -6.43 2.95
CA THR A 39 -24.35 -6.83 2.51
C THR A 39 -24.39 -7.03 0.98
N PRO A 40 -25.41 -7.72 0.44
CA PRO A 40 -25.64 -7.78 -1.00
C PRO A 40 -25.76 -6.38 -1.64
N LYS A 41 -25.36 -6.25 -2.92
CA LYS A 41 -25.23 -4.96 -3.63
C LYS A 41 -26.02 -4.85 -4.93
N GLN A 42 -26.73 -5.89 -5.33
CA GLN A 42 -27.69 -5.79 -6.42
C GLN A 42 -28.67 -4.62 -6.23
N GLY A 43 -28.78 -3.75 -7.25
CA GLY A 43 -29.64 -2.57 -7.23
C GLY A 43 -29.05 -1.30 -6.60
N ALA A 44 -27.83 -1.36 -6.07
CA ALA A 44 -27.11 -0.19 -5.57
C ALA A 44 -26.49 0.64 -6.72
N ASP A 45 -26.08 1.87 -6.40
CA ASP A 45 -25.16 2.60 -7.27
C ASP A 45 -23.84 1.85 -7.38
N TRP A 46 -23.34 1.71 -8.62
CA TRP A 46 -22.34 0.69 -8.93
C TRP A 46 -21.00 1.23 -9.44
N CYS A 47 -20.72 2.53 -9.25
CA CYS A 47 -19.45 3.12 -9.67
C CYS A 47 -18.24 2.51 -8.92
N ASP A 48 -18.29 2.40 -7.59
CA ASP A 48 -17.25 1.70 -6.81
C ASP A 48 -17.30 0.19 -7.01
N ILE A 49 -18.51 -0.39 -7.05
CA ILE A 49 -18.68 -1.83 -7.33
C ILE A 49 -17.97 -2.23 -8.62
N PHE A 50 -18.05 -1.39 -9.66
CA PHE A 50 -17.34 -1.60 -10.91
C PHE A 50 -15.82 -1.55 -10.76
N VAL A 51 -15.28 -0.54 -10.06
CA VAL A 51 -13.83 -0.44 -9.81
C VAL A 51 -13.37 -1.67 -9.04
N ASP A 52 -14.03 -2.00 -7.93
CA ASP A 52 -13.70 -3.17 -7.10
C ASP A 52 -13.76 -4.47 -7.90
N TRP A 53 -14.80 -4.65 -8.74
CA TRP A 53 -14.93 -5.80 -9.61
C TRP A 53 -13.76 -5.92 -10.59
N CYS A 54 -13.25 -4.80 -11.12
CA CYS A 54 -12.08 -4.81 -12.00
C CYS A 54 -10.83 -5.30 -11.28
N PHE A 55 -10.62 -4.89 -10.02
CA PHE A 55 -9.48 -5.36 -9.23
C PHE A 55 -9.61 -6.83 -8.84
N VAL A 56 -10.79 -7.26 -8.39
CA VAL A 56 -11.01 -8.66 -7.99
C VAL A 56 -10.87 -9.59 -9.20
N THR A 57 -11.37 -9.18 -10.37
CA THR A 57 -11.20 -9.93 -11.62
C THR A 57 -9.73 -10.01 -12.04
N ALA A 58 -8.97 -8.93 -11.87
CA ALA A 58 -7.56 -8.88 -12.29
C ALA A 58 -6.61 -9.61 -11.33
N PHE A 59 -6.89 -9.62 -10.02
CA PHE A 59 -5.92 -10.04 -9.00
C PHE A 59 -6.43 -11.13 -8.05
N GLY A 60 -7.72 -11.47 -8.10
CA GLY A 60 -8.39 -12.27 -7.08
C GLY A 60 -8.75 -11.46 -5.83
N GLU A 61 -9.68 -12.00 -5.04
CA GLU A 61 -10.30 -11.29 -3.91
C GLU A 61 -9.30 -10.78 -2.87
N ALA A 62 -8.39 -11.66 -2.41
CA ALA A 62 -7.43 -11.32 -1.37
C ALA A 62 -6.49 -10.18 -1.78
N ASN A 63 -5.94 -10.25 -3.00
CA ASN A 63 -5.05 -9.20 -3.51
C ASN A 63 -5.80 -7.91 -3.83
N ALA A 64 -7.06 -7.99 -4.29
CA ALA A 64 -7.87 -6.81 -4.54
C ALA A 64 -8.16 -6.03 -3.25
N ARG A 65 -8.53 -6.72 -2.17
CA ARG A 65 -8.67 -6.11 -0.84
C ARG A 65 -7.41 -5.41 -0.39
N GLU A 66 -6.27 -6.05 -0.60
CA GLU A 66 -4.97 -5.46 -0.29
C GLU A 66 -4.71 -4.21 -1.15
N LEU A 67 -4.95 -4.25 -2.45
CA LEU A 67 -4.70 -3.11 -3.33
C LEU A 67 -5.62 -1.91 -3.04
N LEU A 68 -6.88 -2.20 -2.71
CA LEU A 68 -7.94 -1.23 -2.42
C LEU A 68 -8.03 -0.83 -0.94
N ARG A 69 -7.22 -1.46 -0.07
CA ARG A 69 -7.24 -1.29 1.40
C ARG A 69 -8.59 -1.64 2.06
N GLN A 70 -9.40 -2.46 1.41
CA GLN A 70 -10.74 -2.81 1.90
C GLN A 70 -10.72 -4.01 2.85
N PRO A 71 -11.37 -3.93 4.03
CA PRO A 71 -11.47 -5.05 4.96
C PRO A 71 -12.45 -6.12 4.46
N THR A 72 -12.43 -7.30 5.09
CA THR A 72 -13.53 -8.27 4.96
C THR A 72 -14.85 -7.65 5.38
N LYS A 73 -15.95 -7.96 4.68
CA LYS A 73 -17.26 -7.33 4.86
C LYS A 73 -17.17 -5.78 4.73
N SER A 74 -16.49 -5.33 3.68
CA SER A 74 -16.26 -3.92 3.36
C SER A 74 -17.54 -3.12 3.14
N CYS A 75 -17.50 -1.82 3.45
CA CYS A 75 -18.49 -0.82 3.02
C CYS A 75 -18.08 -0.12 1.70
N GLY A 76 -17.00 -0.57 1.06
CA GLY A 76 -16.34 0.09 -0.08
C GLY A 76 -17.15 0.20 -1.35
N ALA A 77 -18.32 -0.45 -1.44
CA ALA A 77 -19.27 -0.20 -2.51
C ALA A 77 -19.77 1.26 -2.55
N GLY A 78 -19.61 2.02 -1.46
CA GLY A 78 -19.84 3.46 -1.40
C GLY A 78 -18.55 4.28 -1.50
N CYS A 79 -18.55 5.31 -2.34
CA CYS A 79 -17.35 6.12 -2.64
C CYS A 79 -16.69 6.75 -1.43
N TYR A 80 -17.48 7.19 -0.44
CA TYR A 80 -16.94 7.73 0.80
C TYR A 80 -16.05 6.70 1.53
N TYR A 81 -16.57 5.50 1.77
CA TYR A 81 -15.82 4.46 2.48
C TYR A 81 -14.60 4.01 1.68
N SER A 82 -14.75 3.79 0.37
CA SER A 82 -13.65 3.43 -0.53
C SER A 82 -12.50 4.44 -0.47
N LEU A 83 -12.82 5.74 -0.54
CA LEU A 83 -11.84 6.81 -0.40
C LEU A 83 -11.14 6.74 0.96
N HIS A 84 -11.91 6.67 2.06
CA HIS A 84 -11.34 6.71 3.40
C HIS A 84 -10.48 5.48 3.72
N TYR A 85 -10.75 4.31 3.13
CA TYR A 85 -9.84 3.17 3.22
C TYR A 85 -8.45 3.47 2.66
N PHE A 86 -8.34 4.17 1.53
CA PHE A 86 -7.05 4.66 1.05
C PHE A 86 -6.47 5.72 1.98
N LYS A 87 -7.28 6.65 2.48
CA LYS A 87 -6.83 7.76 3.34
C LYS A 87 -6.22 7.27 4.64
N ASP A 88 -6.90 6.37 5.33
CA ASP A 88 -6.48 5.81 6.62
C ASP A 88 -5.20 4.97 6.49
N ASN A 89 -4.90 4.50 5.28
CA ASN A 89 -3.68 3.74 4.96
C ASN A 89 -2.59 4.59 4.28
N GLY A 90 -2.74 5.92 4.23
CA GLY A 90 -1.75 6.82 3.61
C GLY A 90 -1.59 6.64 2.10
N GLN A 91 -2.60 6.07 1.44
CA GLN A 91 -2.65 5.83 0.00
C GLN A 91 -3.62 6.78 -0.73
N TYR A 92 -4.27 7.70 -0.01
CA TYR A 92 -5.01 8.79 -0.63
C TYR A 92 -4.09 9.98 -0.94
N ILE A 93 -4.28 10.56 -2.12
CA ILE A 93 -3.54 11.71 -2.62
C ILE A 93 -4.56 12.80 -2.90
N SER A 94 -4.49 13.90 -2.14
CA SER A 94 -5.38 15.04 -2.38
C SER A 94 -5.08 15.66 -3.74
N LYS A 95 -6.11 16.26 -4.37
CA LYS A 95 -5.91 16.97 -5.63
C LYS A 95 -4.81 18.03 -5.50
N GLY A 96 -3.78 17.92 -6.34
CA GLY A 96 -2.65 18.85 -6.38
C GLY A 96 -1.40 18.38 -5.62
N ASP A 97 -1.53 17.45 -4.67
CA ASP A 97 -0.39 17.00 -3.84
C ASP A 97 0.62 16.18 -4.65
N LYS A 98 0.13 15.28 -5.51
CA LYS A 98 0.93 14.50 -6.46
C LYS A 98 0.17 14.34 -7.77
N LEU A 99 0.89 14.17 -8.87
CA LEU A 99 0.31 13.89 -10.19
C LEU A 99 -0.37 12.51 -10.19
N PRO A 100 -1.52 12.33 -10.89
CA PRO A 100 -2.18 11.04 -11.00
C PRO A 100 -1.35 10.04 -11.81
N LEU A 101 -1.60 8.76 -11.59
CA LEU A 101 -0.99 7.64 -12.31
C LEU A 101 -2.07 6.71 -12.87
N ALA A 102 -1.75 5.99 -13.95
CA ALA A 102 -2.59 4.90 -14.43
C ALA A 102 -2.78 3.83 -13.33
N GLY A 103 -4.02 3.37 -13.16
CA GLY A 103 -4.42 2.46 -12.10
C GLY A 103 -4.81 3.13 -10.77
N ASP A 104 -4.63 4.44 -10.62
CA ASP A 104 -5.25 5.17 -9.51
C ASP A 104 -6.78 5.09 -9.61
N GLN A 105 -7.45 5.04 -8.47
CA GLN A 105 -8.89 5.27 -8.39
C GLN A 105 -9.14 6.76 -8.18
N VAL A 106 -9.80 7.43 -9.12
CA VAL A 106 -10.15 8.85 -8.98
C VAL A 106 -11.45 8.99 -8.19
N PHE A 107 -11.51 9.93 -7.25
CA PHE A 107 -12.73 10.23 -6.50
C PHE A 107 -13.26 11.62 -6.83
N PHE A 108 -14.56 11.69 -7.11
CA PHE A 108 -15.28 12.91 -7.44
C PHE A 108 -16.26 13.29 -6.32
N GLY A 109 -16.40 14.58 -6.07
CA GLY A 109 -17.09 15.04 -4.87
C GLY A 109 -17.04 16.56 -4.67
N THR A 110 -17.77 17.03 -3.67
CA THR A 110 -17.70 18.41 -3.14
C THR A 110 -16.81 18.47 -1.90
N ASN A 111 -16.85 17.45 -1.05
CA ASN A 111 -16.19 17.48 0.26
C ASN A 111 -15.93 16.06 0.78
N ILE A 112 -14.68 15.76 1.03
CA ILE A 112 -14.22 14.47 1.55
C ILE A 112 -14.72 14.15 2.98
N ASN A 113 -15.07 15.16 3.76
CA ASN A 113 -15.44 15.01 5.17
C ASN A 113 -16.91 14.61 5.37
N TYR A 114 -17.72 14.58 4.31
CA TYR A 114 -19.11 14.19 4.36
C TYR A 114 -19.36 13.04 3.39
N GLU A 115 -20.13 12.03 3.81
CA GLU A 115 -20.48 10.89 2.96
C GLU A 115 -21.17 11.34 1.67
N SER A 116 -22.13 12.26 1.77
CA SER A 116 -22.79 12.89 0.62
C SER A 116 -21.86 13.74 -0.26
N GLY A 117 -20.66 14.05 0.25
CA GLY A 117 -19.68 14.87 -0.44
C GLY A 117 -18.72 14.08 -1.33
N VAL A 118 -18.70 12.74 -1.27
CA VAL A 118 -17.93 11.86 -2.17
C VAL A 118 -18.93 11.04 -3.00
N THR A 119 -19.12 11.42 -4.26
CA THR A 119 -20.33 11.07 -5.01
C THR A 119 -20.10 10.09 -6.16
N HIS A 120 -18.87 9.97 -6.65
CA HIS A 120 -18.57 9.16 -7.82
C HIS A 120 -17.09 8.77 -7.87
N THR A 121 -16.78 7.71 -8.62
CA THR A 121 -15.41 7.22 -8.78
C THR A 121 -15.18 6.66 -10.19
N GLY A 122 -13.92 6.53 -10.57
CA GLY A 122 -13.49 5.83 -11.78
C GLY A 122 -12.07 5.30 -11.67
N LEU A 123 -11.67 4.46 -12.62
CA LEU A 123 -10.30 3.94 -12.71
C LEU A 123 -9.50 4.74 -13.73
N VAL A 124 -8.35 5.28 -13.33
CA VAL A 124 -7.47 6.02 -14.24
C VAL A 124 -6.87 5.06 -15.27
N GLU A 125 -7.22 5.27 -16.53
CA GLU A 125 -6.69 4.51 -17.66
C GLU A 125 -5.33 5.06 -18.11
N SER A 126 -5.26 6.38 -18.29
CA SER A 126 -4.05 7.04 -18.79
C SER A 126 -3.96 8.50 -18.34
N VAL A 127 -2.74 9.04 -18.39
CA VAL A 127 -2.43 10.40 -17.95
C VAL A 127 -1.61 11.09 -19.04
N ASN A 128 -2.05 12.28 -19.45
CA ASN A 128 -1.29 13.15 -20.34
C ASN A 128 -0.76 14.34 -19.51
N TYR A 129 0.52 14.28 -19.14
CA TYR A 129 1.13 15.28 -18.27
C TYR A 129 1.30 16.64 -18.96
N SER A 130 1.58 16.65 -20.26
CA SER A 130 1.75 17.89 -21.05
C SER A 130 0.43 18.66 -21.14
N ASN A 131 -0.68 17.96 -21.41
CA ASN A 131 -2.00 18.56 -21.48
C ASN A 131 -2.69 18.65 -20.11
N ARG A 132 -2.04 18.13 -19.05
CA ARG A 132 -2.57 18.06 -17.68
C ARG A 132 -3.97 17.44 -17.62
N THR A 133 -4.17 16.35 -18.36
CA THR A 133 -5.44 15.61 -18.40
C THR A 133 -5.29 14.18 -17.92
N VAL A 134 -6.36 13.67 -17.32
CA VAL A 134 -6.52 12.29 -16.87
C VAL A 134 -7.68 11.66 -17.63
N THR A 135 -7.45 10.50 -18.24
CA THR A 135 -8.49 9.69 -18.88
C THR A 135 -8.84 8.54 -17.94
N VAL A 136 -10.13 8.39 -17.67
CA VAL A 136 -10.68 7.47 -16.67
C VAL A 136 -11.78 6.61 -17.29
N ILE A 137 -11.98 5.42 -16.73
CA ILE A 137 -13.08 4.53 -17.05
C ILE A 137 -13.99 4.48 -15.84
N GLU A 138 -15.21 4.98 -16.01
CA GLU A 138 -16.19 5.18 -14.95
C GLU A 138 -17.34 4.19 -15.10
N GLY A 139 -17.72 3.56 -13.99
CA GLY A 139 -18.95 2.78 -13.88
C GLY A 139 -20.10 3.66 -13.41
N ASN A 140 -21.31 3.33 -13.86
CA ASN A 140 -22.55 4.07 -13.62
C ASN A 140 -22.59 5.52 -14.14
N THR A 141 -21.80 5.86 -15.15
CA THR A 141 -21.96 7.14 -15.85
C THR A 141 -23.09 7.00 -16.87
N GLY A 142 -24.23 7.63 -16.57
CA GLY A 142 -25.46 7.46 -17.36
C GLY A 142 -25.94 6.01 -17.39
N ASN A 143 -25.83 5.29 -16.27
CA ASN A 143 -26.13 3.85 -16.16
C ASN A 143 -25.28 2.94 -17.06
N SER A 144 -24.10 3.40 -17.48
CA SER A 144 -23.19 2.65 -18.35
C SER A 144 -21.72 2.81 -17.93
N VAL A 145 -20.86 1.94 -18.44
CA VAL A 145 -19.40 2.09 -18.33
C VAL A 145 -18.92 3.01 -19.44
N GLN A 146 -18.35 4.16 -19.10
CA GLN A 146 -17.90 5.16 -20.06
C GLN A 146 -16.44 5.55 -19.85
N ARG A 147 -15.78 5.93 -20.94
CA ARG A 147 -14.49 6.62 -20.89
C ARG A 147 -14.73 8.13 -20.83
N LYS A 148 -14.07 8.80 -19.89
CA LYS A 148 -14.10 10.27 -19.73
C LYS A 148 -12.69 10.80 -19.60
N THR A 149 -12.51 12.06 -19.98
CA THR A 149 -11.24 12.79 -19.82
C THR A 149 -11.50 14.09 -19.09
N TYR A 150 -10.70 14.37 -18.06
CA TYR A 150 -10.79 15.59 -17.26
C TYR A 150 -9.44 16.27 -17.19
N THR A 151 -9.44 17.57 -17.00
CA THR A 151 -8.24 18.30 -16.58
C THR A 151 -7.91 17.97 -15.10
N PHE A 152 -6.63 18.04 -14.71
CA PHE A 152 -6.21 17.76 -13.32
C PHE A 152 -6.86 18.69 -12.29
N ASP A 153 -7.23 19.90 -12.70
CA ASP A 153 -7.86 20.92 -11.87
C ASP A 153 -9.40 20.85 -11.87
N HIS A 154 -9.99 19.86 -12.57
CA HIS A 154 -11.45 19.72 -12.66
C HIS A 154 -12.09 19.82 -11.26
N TYR A 155 -13.08 20.72 -11.14
CA TYR A 155 -13.60 21.16 -9.85
C TYR A 155 -14.22 20.04 -9.01
N ARG A 156 -14.73 18.99 -9.66
CA ARG A 156 -15.28 17.79 -9.00
C ARG A 156 -14.22 16.81 -8.49
N ILE A 157 -12.98 16.84 -8.97
CA ILE A 157 -11.96 15.88 -8.51
C ILE A 157 -11.57 16.26 -7.08
N LEU A 158 -11.74 15.32 -6.15
CA LEU A 158 -11.28 15.45 -4.77
C LEU A 158 -9.82 14.98 -4.64
N GLY A 159 -9.48 13.87 -5.30
CA GLY A 159 -8.16 13.26 -5.24
C GLY A 159 -8.18 11.84 -5.77
N TYR A 160 -7.14 11.07 -5.40
CA TYR A 160 -6.89 9.74 -5.95
C TYR A 160 -6.54 8.75 -4.83
N GLY A 161 -7.18 7.59 -4.84
CA GLY A 161 -6.67 6.42 -4.15
C GLY A 161 -5.61 5.76 -5.01
N ARG A 162 -4.40 5.57 -4.48
CA ARG A 162 -3.27 4.98 -5.21
C ARG A 162 -2.98 3.57 -4.70
N PRO A 163 -3.48 2.52 -5.37
CA PRO A 163 -3.06 1.15 -5.09
C PRO A 163 -1.56 0.99 -5.30
N ARG A 164 -0.90 0.27 -4.40
CA ARG A 164 0.53 -0.02 -4.54
C ARG A 164 0.71 -1.28 -5.39
N PHE A 165 0.60 -1.15 -6.71
CA PHE A 165 0.68 -2.25 -7.67
C PHE A 165 2.04 -2.94 -7.77
N THR A 166 3.10 -2.28 -7.35
CA THR A 166 4.46 -2.81 -7.34
C THR A 166 5.02 -2.73 -5.95
N ILE A 167 5.94 -3.64 -5.62
CA ILE A 167 6.69 -3.52 -4.38
C ILE A 167 7.40 -2.18 -4.37
N SER A 168 7.22 -1.39 -3.30
CA SER A 168 7.88 -0.09 -3.23
C SER A 168 9.40 -0.32 -3.29
N THR A 169 10.07 0.46 -4.13
CA THR A 169 11.54 0.40 -4.24
C THR A 169 12.19 0.54 -2.87
N GLY A 170 11.64 1.40 -2.01
CA GLY A 170 12.14 1.54 -0.65
C GLY A 170 11.96 0.30 0.25
N ALA A 171 10.86 -0.46 0.13
CA ALA A 171 10.74 -1.74 0.85
C ALA A 171 11.74 -2.79 0.33
N LEU A 172 11.97 -2.83 -0.98
CA LEU A 172 12.98 -3.70 -1.60
C LEU A 172 14.38 -3.32 -1.12
N ASP A 173 14.72 -2.03 -1.14
CA ASP A 173 16.04 -1.52 -0.76
C ASP A 173 16.30 -1.68 0.75
N PHE A 174 15.29 -1.48 1.59
CA PHE A 174 15.38 -1.72 3.03
C PHE A 174 15.68 -3.20 3.33
N VAL A 175 14.94 -4.11 2.70
CA VAL A 175 15.17 -5.56 2.85
C VAL A 175 16.55 -5.95 2.30
N THR A 176 16.96 -5.42 1.16
CA THR A 176 18.31 -5.62 0.62
C THR A 176 19.39 -5.15 1.60
N ASN A 177 19.20 -3.99 2.24
CA ASN A 177 20.12 -3.49 3.26
C ASN A 177 20.21 -4.44 4.45
N LEU A 178 19.08 -5.00 4.93
CA LEU A 178 19.11 -5.98 6.01
C LEU A 178 19.89 -7.24 5.62
N TYR A 179 19.67 -7.80 4.43
CA TYR A 179 20.45 -8.96 3.97
C TYR A 179 21.95 -8.66 3.89
N GLN A 180 22.32 -7.51 3.33
CA GLN A 180 23.73 -7.16 3.13
C GLN A 180 24.43 -6.82 4.43
N GLN A 181 23.82 -5.97 5.28
CA GLN A 181 24.46 -5.46 6.49
C GLN A 181 24.30 -6.40 7.68
N VAL A 182 23.20 -7.15 7.77
CA VAL A 182 22.91 -8.05 8.90
C VAL A 182 23.33 -9.48 8.58
N LEU A 183 23.04 -9.99 7.38
CA LEU A 183 23.35 -11.39 6.99
C LEU A 183 24.62 -11.54 6.14
N GLY A 184 25.18 -10.44 5.62
CA GLY A 184 26.44 -10.46 4.87
C GLY A 184 26.31 -11.04 3.45
N ARG A 185 25.10 -11.07 2.88
CA ARG A 185 24.85 -11.61 1.54
C ARG A 185 23.84 -10.80 0.74
N THR A 186 23.84 -10.98 -0.57
CA THR A 186 22.79 -10.46 -1.45
C THR A 186 21.61 -11.44 -1.45
N PRO A 187 20.35 -10.97 -1.25
CA PRO A 187 19.19 -11.85 -1.34
C PRO A 187 18.87 -12.21 -2.78
N SER A 188 18.26 -13.37 -2.98
CA SER A 188 17.53 -13.64 -4.22
C SER A 188 16.35 -12.69 -4.38
N ALA A 189 15.87 -12.54 -5.62
CA ALA A 189 14.67 -11.75 -5.90
C ALA A 189 13.44 -12.29 -5.13
N GLY A 190 13.31 -13.60 -4.97
CA GLY A 190 12.23 -14.24 -4.22
C GLY A 190 12.23 -13.87 -2.73
N GLU A 191 13.39 -14.02 -2.08
CA GLU A 191 13.58 -13.65 -0.67
C GLU A 191 13.31 -12.18 -0.41
N ARG A 192 13.89 -11.29 -1.22
CA ARG A 192 13.69 -9.84 -1.09
C ARG A 192 12.22 -9.47 -1.27
N ASN A 193 11.58 -10.00 -2.31
CA ASN A 193 10.20 -9.69 -2.63
C ASN A 193 9.23 -10.22 -1.56
N TYR A 194 9.54 -11.35 -0.91
CA TYR A 194 8.73 -11.89 0.18
C TYR A 194 8.62 -10.89 1.34
N TRP A 195 9.75 -10.47 1.91
CA TRP A 195 9.75 -9.52 3.03
C TRP A 195 9.18 -8.15 2.65
N ALA A 196 9.55 -7.66 1.47
CA ALA A 196 9.14 -6.34 1.03
C ALA A 196 7.61 -6.26 0.79
N LYS A 197 6.98 -7.35 0.33
CA LYS A 197 5.50 -7.45 0.26
C LYS A 197 4.86 -7.37 1.65
N LEU A 198 5.41 -8.09 2.64
CA LEU A 198 4.88 -8.06 4.02
C LEU A 198 4.96 -6.66 4.65
N ILE A 199 6.02 -5.91 4.35
CA ILE A 199 6.17 -4.51 4.79
C ILE A 199 5.16 -3.62 4.05
N GLN A 200 5.13 -3.73 2.73
CA GLN A 200 4.30 -2.87 1.88
C GLN A 200 2.82 -3.04 2.17
N ASN A 201 2.37 -4.27 2.42
CA ASN A 201 0.97 -4.58 2.66
C ASN A 201 0.55 -4.43 4.11
N GLY A 202 1.50 -4.20 5.02
CA GLY A 202 1.26 -4.02 6.45
C GLY A 202 1.08 -5.32 7.23
N SER A 203 1.25 -6.50 6.61
CA SER A 203 1.22 -7.80 7.30
C SER A 203 2.39 -7.93 8.27
N MET A 204 3.49 -7.21 8.04
CA MET A 204 4.57 -7.05 9.00
C MET A 204 5.04 -5.60 9.06
N LEU A 205 5.41 -5.17 10.26
CA LEU A 205 6.02 -3.88 10.50
C LEU A 205 7.50 -3.92 10.10
N ALA A 206 8.05 -2.84 9.56
CA ALA A 206 9.48 -2.78 9.20
C ALA A 206 10.38 -3.07 10.42
N ALA A 207 9.99 -2.57 11.60
CA ALA A 207 10.65 -2.86 12.86
C ALA A 207 10.65 -4.37 13.21
N ARG A 208 9.55 -5.07 12.90
CA ARG A 208 9.45 -6.53 13.09
C ARG A 208 10.31 -7.29 12.10
N VAL A 209 10.33 -6.89 10.83
CA VAL A 209 11.22 -7.50 9.84
C VAL A 209 12.69 -7.33 10.25
N ALA A 210 13.11 -6.14 10.68
CA ALA A 210 14.46 -5.96 11.21
C ALA A 210 14.75 -6.89 12.40
N TYR A 211 13.83 -7.00 13.35
CA TYR A 211 13.96 -7.90 14.49
C TYR A 211 14.16 -9.36 14.04
N GLU A 212 13.33 -9.87 13.12
CA GLU A 212 13.43 -11.25 12.60
C GLU A 212 14.79 -11.54 11.95
N PHE A 213 15.41 -10.56 11.27
CA PHE A 213 16.75 -10.74 10.71
C PHE A 213 17.80 -10.97 11.80
N PHE A 214 17.78 -10.18 12.87
CA PHE A 214 18.73 -10.29 13.98
C PHE A 214 18.43 -11.48 14.91
N THR A 215 17.22 -12.02 14.91
CA THR A 215 16.85 -13.22 15.68
C THR A 215 16.76 -14.49 14.84
N SER A 216 17.06 -14.41 13.55
CA SER A 216 17.08 -15.56 12.66
C SER A 216 18.17 -16.56 13.07
N ALA A 217 17.94 -17.85 12.82
CA ALA A 217 18.97 -18.87 12.99
C ALA A 217 20.22 -18.56 12.14
N GLU A 218 20.03 -18.02 10.94
CA GLU A 218 21.12 -17.59 10.05
C GLU A 218 22.02 -16.55 10.73
N PHE A 219 21.45 -15.55 11.42
CA PHE A 219 22.23 -14.57 12.16
C PHE A 219 22.84 -15.14 13.43
N ILE A 220 22.05 -15.84 14.25
CA ILE A 220 22.49 -16.38 15.55
C ILE A 220 23.67 -17.34 15.38
N ASN A 221 23.64 -18.20 14.37
CA ASN A 221 24.69 -19.18 14.10
C ASN A 221 26.03 -18.56 13.68
N ARG A 222 26.07 -17.26 13.33
CA ARG A 222 27.32 -16.55 13.05
C ARG A 222 28.11 -16.18 14.30
N ASN A 223 27.51 -16.32 15.49
CA ASN A 223 28.16 -16.09 16.78
C ASN A 223 28.98 -14.78 16.83
N THR A 224 28.37 -13.68 16.40
CA THR A 224 29.04 -12.37 16.26
C THR A 224 29.51 -11.82 17.61
N SER A 225 30.61 -11.07 17.64
CA SER A 225 31.02 -10.32 18.84
C SER A 225 30.05 -9.17 19.14
N ASN A 226 30.13 -8.59 20.34
CA ASN A 226 29.29 -7.44 20.71
C ASN A 226 29.57 -6.23 19.82
N GLU A 227 30.84 -6.00 19.47
CA GLU A 227 31.30 -4.93 18.60
C GLU A 227 30.76 -5.11 17.17
N ALA A 228 30.82 -6.33 16.63
CA ALA A 228 30.27 -6.64 15.31
C ALA A 228 28.75 -6.46 15.30
N PHE A 229 28.07 -6.97 16.34
CA PHE A 229 26.62 -6.85 16.50
C PHE A 229 26.15 -5.39 16.54
N VAL A 230 26.80 -4.53 17.32
CA VAL A 230 26.47 -3.09 17.37
C VAL A 230 26.69 -2.43 16.02
N ASN A 231 27.80 -2.70 15.33
CA ASN A 231 28.02 -2.18 13.97
C ASN A 231 26.89 -2.60 13.00
N MET A 232 26.46 -3.86 13.07
CA MET A 232 25.37 -4.37 12.23
C MET A 232 24.03 -3.71 12.58
N LEU A 233 23.74 -3.39 13.85
CA LEU A 233 22.54 -2.64 14.23
C LEU A 233 22.50 -1.26 13.58
N TYR A 234 23.59 -0.51 13.66
CA TYR A 234 23.67 0.81 13.05
C TYR A 234 23.53 0.76 11.52
N LYS A 235 24.20 -0.19 10.86
CA LYS A 235 24.14 -0.30 9.39
C LYS A 235 22.85 -0.92 8.89
N GLY A 236 22.33 -1.93 9.58
CA GLY A 236 21.11 -2.65 9.20
C GLY A 236 19.83 -1.87 9.51
N ILE A 237 19.72 -1.31 10.72
CA ILE A 237 18.51 -0.61 11.19
C ILE A 237 18.61 0.88 10.90
N LEU A 238 19.69 1.55 11.31
CA LEU A 238 19.82 3.01 11.16
C LEU A 238 20.43 3.44 9.81
N THR A 239 20.93 2.48 9.03
CA THR A 239 21.51 2.69 7.71
C THR A 239 22.67 3.70 7.65
N ARG A 240 23.43 3.76 8.74
CA ARG A 240 24.63 4.59 8.88
C ARG A 240 25.70 3.88 9.72
N ASN A 241 26.89 4.47 9.78
CA ASN A 241 27.91 4.05 10.73
C ASN A 241 27.61 4.63 12.13
N PRO A 242 27.99 3.93 13.21
CA PRO A 242 27.97 4.52 14.54
C PRO A 242 29.03 5.62 14.67
N ASP A 243 28.72 6.64 15.46
CA ASP A 243 29.75 7.49 16.05
C ASP A 243 30.43 6.77 17.24
N SER A 244 31.61 7.23 17.63
CA SER A 244 32.41 6.58 18.68
C SER A 244 31.69 6.50 20.03
N SER A 245 30.93 7.55 20.39
CA SER A 245 30.22 7.60 21.67
C SER A 245 29.04 6.63 21.70
N GLY A 246 28.23 6.64 20.65
CA GLY A 246 27.12 5.71 20.48
C GLY A 246 27.59 4.26 20.43
N PHE A 247 28.66 3.97 19.67
CA PHE A 247 29.25 2.63 19.63
C PHE A 247 29.67 2.14 21.03
N ASN A 248 30.45 2.94 21.75
CA ASN A 248 30.96 2.59 23.08
C ASN A 248 29.83 2.41 24.09
N TYR A 249 28.79 3.24 24.03
CA TYR A 249 27.61 3.12 24.88
C TYR A 249 26.93 1.76 24.73
N TRP A 250 26.61 1.36 23.49
CA TRP A 250 25.88 0.10 23.23
C TRP A 250 26.73 -1.14 23.52
N VAL A 251 28.02 -1.11 23.19
CA VAL A 251 28.95 -2.19 23.53
C VAL A 251 29.09 -2.31 25.05
N GLY A 252 29.19 -1.19 25.77
CA GLY A 252 29.20 -1.16 27.23
C GLY A 252 27.97 -1.80 27.83
N ARG A 253 26.77 -1.45 27.34
CA ARG A 253 25.49 -2.04 27.78
C ARG A 253 25.46 -3.56 27.62
N LEU A 254 25.95 -4.09 26.50
CA LEU A 254 26.07 -5.54 26.28
C LEU A 254 27.04 -6.20 27.25
N ARG A 255 28.20 -5.59 27.51
CA ARG A 255 29.18 -6.08 28.48
C ARG A 255 28.65 -6.05 29.91
N SER A 256 27.77 -5.12 30.23
CA SER A 256 27.06 -5.02 31.51
C SER A 256 25.81 -5.91 31.61
N GLY A 257 25.57 -6.80 30.65
CA GLY A 257 24.51 -7.82 30.73
C GLY A 257 23.18 -7.46 30.06
N SER A 258 23.09 -6.34 29.34
CA SER A 258 21.90 -6.06 28.51
C SER A 258 21.77 -7.12 27.43
N SER A 259 20.55 -7.60 27.19
CA SER A 259 20.31 -8.61 26.16
C SER A 259 20.41 -8.01 24.74
N ARG A 260 20.85 -8.81 23.76
CA ARG A 260 20.81 -8.40 22.35
C ARG A 260 19.39 -8.10 21.88
N ASN A 261 18.42 -8.90 22.31
CA ASN A 261 17.00 -8.73 21.97
C ASN A 261 16.45 -7.39 22.45
N SER A 262 16.76 -6.96 23.68
CA SER A 262 16.32 -5.65 24.18
C SER A 262 16.96 -4.51 23.37
N ILE A 263 18.25 -4.62 23.02
CA ILE A 263 18.93 -3.58 22.24
C ILE A 263 18.38 -3.50 20.80
N ILE A 264 18.06 -4.64 20.14
CA ILE A 264 17.41 -4.62 18.81
C ILE A 264 16.10 -3.83 18.86
N LYS A 265 15.28 -4.08 19.88
CA LYS A 265 14.00 -3.36 20.05
C LYS A 265 14.20 -1.87 20.28
N GLU A 266 15.22 -1.46 21.04
CA GLU A 266 15.53 -0.04 21.26
C GLU A 266 15.92 0.66 19.95
N PHE A 267 16.72 0.01 19.10
CA PHE A 267 17.04 0.54 17.76
C PHE A 267 15.81 0.60 16.86
N ALA A 268 15.06 -0.50 16.76
CA ALA A 268 13.91 -0.65 15.88
C ALA A 268 12.69 0.22 16.30
N ASN A 269 12.66 0.74 17.53
CA ASN A 269 11.63 1.67 18.00
C ASN A 269 12.13 3.12 18.12
N SER A 270 13.41 3.38 17.83
CA SER A 270 14.00 4.72 17.93
C SER A 270 13.28 5.73 17.02
N ALA A 271 13.31 7.01 17.42
CA ALA A 271 12.78 8.09 16.58
C ALA A 271 13.53 8.18 15.24
N GLU A 272 14.84 7.94 15.27
CA GLU A 272 15.72 7.91 14.09
C GLU A 272 15.28 6.82 13.09
N PHE A 273 15.07 5.58 13.55
CA PHE A 273 14.58 4.54 12.67
C PHE A 273 13.21 4.89 12.07
N ARG A 274 12.28 5.38 12.91
CA ARG A 274 10.91 5.68 12.46
C ARG A 274 10.86 6.83 11.45
N ASN A 275 11.60 7.90 11.70
CA ASN A 275 11.51 9.12 10.90
C ASN A 275 12.52 9.12 9.75
N ASP A 276 13.79 8.88 10.04
CA ASP A 276 14.86 9.12 9.09
C ASP A 276 15.01 7.92 8.15
N VAL A 277 14.88 6.71 8.68
CA VAL A 277 15.00 5.48 7.89
C VAL A 277 13.68 5.12 7.20
N CYS A 278 12.64 4.84 7.97
CA CYS A 278 11.40 4.33 7.39
C CYS A 278 10.65 5.39 6.58
N ARG A 279 10.37 6.55 7.18
CA ARG A 279 9.56 7.59 6.51
C ARG A 279 10.34 8.36 5.45
N TYR A 280 11.54 8.84 5.78
CA TYR A 280 12.29 9.72 4.89
C TYR A 280 13.10 8.96 3.83
N LYS A 281 13.91 7.98 4.24
CA LYS A 281 14.81 7.27 3.32
C LYS A 281 14.10 6.22 2.45
N TYR A 282 13.20 5.42 3.03
CA TYR A 282 12.58 4.29 2.34
C TYR A 282 11.09 4.44 2.03
N ASP A 283 10.42 5.49 2.51
CA ASP A 283 8.96 5.68 2.33
C ASP A 283 8.14 4.41 2.68
N ILE A 284 8.49 3.77 3.80
CA ILE A 284 7.83 2.57 4.35
C ILE A 284 7.23 2.86 5.73
N ASN A 285 6.20 2.11 6.12
CA ASN A 285 5.60 2.24 7.44
C ASN A 285 6.51 1.59 8.50
N PRO A 286 7.01 2.35 9.50
CA PRO A 286 7.92 1.80 10.51
C PRO A 286 7.30 0.75 11.43
N GLY A 287 6.07 1.00 11.91
CA GLY A 287 5.48 0.28 13.04
C GLY A 287 6.27 0.37 14.36
N SER A 288 5.99 -0.55 15.30
CA SER A 288 6.67 -0.72 16.59
C SER A 288 6.67 -2.20 17.01
N VAL A 289 7.70 -2.67 17.74
CA VAL A 289 7.86 -4.07 18.23
C VAL A 289 8.16 -4.20 19.70
#